data_AF-A0A318TB12-F1
#
_entry.id   AF-A0A318TB12-F1
#
_cell.length_a   1.000
_cell.length_b   1.000
_cell.length_c   1.000
_cell.angle_alpha   90.00
_cell.angle_beta   90.00
_cell.angle_gamma   90.00
#
_symmetry.space_group_name_H-M   'P 1'
#
loop_
_entity.id
_entity.type
_entity.pdbx_description
1 polymer ?
#
loop_
_entity_poly.entity_id
_entity_poly.type
_entity_poly.pdbx_seq_one_letter_code
_entity_poly.pdbx_strand_id
1 'polypeptide(L)'
;MKRILVYLSLLFILIACSNEQEDNSTSDVYITKAFIEENAEIGLTFNEVRERFGTEVLSVFGEGMDNWLYDSAQYSDFKYDRTIEVVAFDEILSGDLEYQLYINFREEKALMYSYFYLGEDGKVWQYQINPYNEPLDIPVSN
;
A
#
# COMPACT_ATOMS: atom_id res chain seq x y z
N MET A 1 -66.46 16.33 -33.69
CA MET A 1 -65.89 14.98 -33.92
C MET A 1 -64.37 15.12 -33.99
N LYS A 2 -63.66 14.75 -32.92
CA LYS A 2 -62.19 14.86 -32.86
C LYS A 2 -61.58 13.46 -32.97
N ARG A 3 -60.66 13.32 -33.93
CA ARG A 3 -60.04 12.06 -34.35
C ARG A 3 -59.04 11.58 -33.29
N ILE A 4 -59.16 10.30 -32.92
CA ILE A 4 -58.27 9.58 -32.02
C ILE A 4 -56.95 9.33 -32.76
N LEU A 5 -55.87 9.94 -32.27
CA LEU A 5 -54.51 9.70 -32.72
C LEU A 5 -53.90 8.63 -31.82
N VAL A 6 -53.87 7.40 -32.32
CA VAL A 6 -53.07 6.30 -31.78
C VAL A 6 -51.65 6.52 -32.27
N TYR A 7 -50.71 6.83 -31.36
CA TYR A 7 -49.29 6.62 -31.61
C TYR A 7 -48.69 5.81 -30.46
N LEU A 8 -48.42 4.58 -30.84
CA LEU A 8 -47.64 3.54 -30.19
C LEU A 8 -46.20 4.06 -30.03
N SER A 9 -45.83 4.53 -28.84
CA SER A 9 -44.43 4.83 -28.51
C SER A 9 -43.88 3.75 -27.60
N LEU A 10 -42.86 3.07 -28.15
CA LEU A 10 -42.16 1.93 -27.60
C LEU A 10 -41.57 2.20 -26.22
N LEU A 11 -41.81 1.26 -25.31
CA LEU A 11 -41.02 0.99 -24.13
C LEU A 11 -39.61 0.55 -24.55
N PHE A 12 -38.62 1.41 -24.37
CA PHE A 12 -37.22 0.99 -24.21
C PHE A 12 -36.90 0.95 -22.72
N ILE A 13 -37.16 -0.21 -22.10
CA ILE A 13 -36.59 -0.50 -20.79
C ILE A 13 -35.15 -0.94 -21.05
N LEU A 14 -34.21 0.00 -21.03
CA LEU A 14 -32.80 -0.33 -20.90
C LEU A 14 -32.57 -0.75 -19.45
N ILE A 15 -32.79 -2.03 -19.17
CA ILE A 15 -32.18 -2.70 -18.02
C ILE A 15 -30.70 -2.85 -18.37
N ALA A 16 -29.94 -1.77 -18.18
CA ALA A 16 -28.51 -1.89 -18.01
C ALA A 16 -28.28 -2.44 -16.60
N CYS A 17 -28.39 -3.76 -16.44
CA CYS A 17 -27.60 -4.44 -15.43
C CYS A 17 -26.15 -4.27 -15.89
N SER A 18 -25.55 -3.14 -15.49
CA SER A 18 -24.11 -3.04 -15.39
C SER A 18 -23.73 -4.14 -14.41
N ASN A 19 -23.31 -5.28 -14.94
CA ASN A 19 -22.41 -6.15 -14.21
C ASN A 19 -21.17 -5.28 -13.99
N GLU A 20 -21.13 -4.60 -12.85
CA GLU A 20 -19.87 -4.26 -12.20
C GLU A 20 -19.18 -5.60 -11.97
N GLN A 21 -18.46 -6.02 -13.00
CA GLN A 21 -17.31 -6.86 -12.81
C GLN A 21 -16.37 -5.94 -12.03
N GLU A 22 -16.42 -6.06 -10.70
CA GLU A 22 -15.33 -5.65 -9.82
C GLU A 22 -14.10 -6.38 -10.37
N ASP A 23 -13.43 -5.71 -11.31
CA ASP A 23 -12.06 -5.98 -11.66
C ASP A 23 -11.30 -5.58 -10.41
N ASN A 24 -11.21 -6.53 -9.47
CA ASN A 24 -10.38 -6.46 -8.28
C ASN A 24 -8.91 -6.60 -8.72
N SER A 25 -8.54 -5.89 -9.78
CA SER A 25 -7.17 -5.57 -10.10
C SER A 25 -6.77 -4.53 -9.05
N THR A 26 -6.34 -5.02 -7.89
CA THR A 26 -5.46 -4.26 -7.00
C THR A 26 -4.31 -3.78 -7.88
N SER A 27 -4.36 -2.53 -8.34
CA SER A 27 -3.23 -1.94 -9.04
C SER A 27 -2.08 -1.98 -8.05
N ASP A 28 -0.98 -2.66 -8.41
CA ASP A 28 0.20 -2.69 -7.57
C ASP A 28 0.65 -1.24 -7.32
N VAL A 29 0.44 -0.76 -6.10
CA VAL A 29 0.81 0.59 -5.70
C VAL A 29 2.33 0.60 -5.59
N TYR A 30 2.98 1.38 -6.43
CA TYR A 30 4.43 1.55 -6.35
C TYR A 30 4.78 2.54 -5.23
N ILE A 31 5.17 2.00 -4.07
CA ILE A 31 5.47 2.77 -2.86
C ILE A 31 6.91 3.30 -2.95
N THR A 32 7.05 4.60 -3.20
CA THR A 32 8.34 5.31 -3.14
C THR A 32 8.46 6.11 -1.84
N LYS A 33 9.65 6.62 -1.51
CA LYS A 33 9.82 7.57 -0.41
C LYS A 33 8.87 8.78 -0.53
N ALA A 34 8.77 9.38 -1.73
CA ALA A 34 7.87 10.51 -1.97
C ALA A 34 6.40 10.13 -1.79
N PHE A 35 6.03 8.89 -2.13
CA PHE A 35 4.69 8.36 -1.84
C PHE A 35 4.43 8.29 -0.34
N ILE A 36 5.40 7.82 0.47
CA ILE A 36 5.30 7.83 1.94
C ILE A 36 5.11 9.25 2.45
N GLU A 37 5.92 10.22 1.99
CA GLU A 37 5.85 11.63 2.41
C GLU A 37 4.46 12.25 2.18
N GLU A 38 3.77 11.85 1.10
CA GLU A 38 2.44 12.39 0.75
C GLU A 38 1.28 11.62 1.41
N ASN A 39 1.41 10.31 1.60
CA ASN A 39 0.27 9.44 1.94
C ASN A 39 0.32 8.87 3.35
N ALA A 40 1.51 8.80 3.98
CA ALA A 40 1.65 8.25 5.32
C ALA A 40 1.20 9.26 6.38
N GLU A 41 0.34 8.79 7.26
CA GLU A 41 -0.24 9.61 8.32
C GLU A 41 -0.39 8.77 9.58
N ILE A 42 -0.03 9.34 10.74
CA ILE A 42 -0.24 8.68 12.02
C ILE A 42 -1.74 8.69 12.34
N GLY A 43 -2.27 7.55 12.79
CA GLY A 43 -3.67 7.40 13.17
C GLY A 43 -4.59 6.88 12.06
N LEU A 44 -4.05 6.50 10.90
CA LEU A 44 -4.84 5.78 9.89
C LEU A 44 -5.26 4.40 10.42
N THR A 45 -6.50 4.02 10.16
CA THR A 45 -6.99 2.65 10.36
C THR A 45 -6.36 1.68 9.37
N PHE A 46 -6.51 0.39 9.63
CA PHE A 46 -6.21 -0.67 8.67
C PHE A 46 -6.83 -0.45 7.29
N ASN A 47 -8.10 -0.05 7.23
CA ASN A 47 -8.79 0.16 5.95
C ASN A 47 -8.22 1.36 5.20
N GLU A 48 -8.00 2.49 5.89
CA GLU A 48 -7.41 3.68 5.29
C GLU A 48 -5.97 3.41 4.79
N VAL A 49 -5.19 2.60 5.53
CA VAL A 49 -3.87 2.16 5.05
C VAL A 49 -4.03 1.28 3.81
N ARG A 50 -4.94 0.31 3.77
CA ARG A 50 -5.11 -0.53 2.58
C ARG A 50 -5.64 0.22 1.37
N GLU A 51 -6.49 1.22 1.57
CA GLU A 51 -6.97 2.09 0.50
C GLU A 51 -5.83 2.91 -0.13
N ARG A 52 -4.84 3.35 0.67
CA ARG A 52 -3.70 4.12 0.18
C ARG A 52 -2.56 3.24 -0.34
N PHE A 53 -2.13 2.26 0.44
CA PHE A 53 -0.91 1.48 0.23
C PHE A 53 -1.16 0.11 -0.45
N GLY A 54 -2.42 -0.30 -0.57
CA GLY A 54 -2.77 -1.65 -1.01
C GLY A 54 -2.69 -2.69 0.12
N THR A 55 -2.74 -3.96 -0.26
CA THR A 55 -2.70 -5.07 0.70
C THR A 55 -1.26 -5.39 1.08
N GLU A 56 -1.00 -5.55 2.37
CA GLU A 56 0.31 -5.92 2.90
C GLU A 56 0.74 -7.33 2.44
N VAL A 57 2.03 -7.55 2.23
CA VAL A 57 2.55 -8.87 1.85
C VAL A 57 2.63 -9.84 3.04
N LEU A 58 2.76 -9.29 4.25
CA LEU A 58 2.79 -10.03 5.50
C LEU A 58 2.22 -9.16 6.62
N SER A 59 1.39 -9.74 7.48
CA SER A 59 0.92 -9.11 8.72
C SER A 59 1.11 -10.05 9.91
N VAL A 60 1.52 -9.47 11.02
CA VAL A 60 1.62 -10.14 12.32
C VAL A 60 0.80 -9.37 13.34
N PHE A 61 -0.15 -10.05 13.95
CA PHE A 61 -1.04 -9.49 14.95
C PHE A 61 -0.56 -9.86 16.35
N GLY A 62 -0.53 -8.88 17.25
CA GLY A 62 -0.04 -9.03 18.62
C GLY A 62 -1.01 -8.44 19.64
N GLU A 63 -0.75 -8.68 20.93
CA GLU A 63 -1.53 -8.07 21.99
C GLU A 63 -1.24 -6.56 22.06
N GLY A 64 -2.02 -5.78 21.30
CA GLY A 64 -1.99 -4.31 21.29
C GLY A 64 -1.00 -3.68 20.31
N MET A 65 -0.23 -4.48 19.57
CA MET A 65 0.68 -4.01 18.52
C MET A 65 0.60 -4.94 17.31
N ASP A 66 0.32 -4.38 16.15
CA ASP A 66 0.29 -5.12 14.88
C ASP A 66 1.37 -4.57 13.94
N ASN A 67 1.96 -5.45 13.15
CA ASN A 67 3.05 -5.10 12.24
C ASN A 67 2.72 -5.59 10.84
N TRP A 68 2.69 -4.67 9.90
CA TRP A 68 2.49 -4.97 8.48
C TRP A 68 3.76 -4.70 7.71
N LEU A 69 4.02 -5.55 6.73
CA LEU A 69 5.15 -5.50 5.83
C LEU A 69 4.63 -5.34 4.41
N TYR A 70 5.23 -4.40 3.69
CA TYR A 70 5.11 -4.22 2.25
C TYR A 70 6.50 -4.30 1.65
N ASP A 71 6.63 -4.90 0.47
CA ASP A 71 7.87 -4.90 -0.30
C ASP A 71 7.60 -4.89 -1.80
N SER A 72 8.62 -4.51 -2.56
CA SER A 72 8.65 -4.70 -4.01
C SER A 72 9.98 -5.32 -4.40
N ALA A 73 9.90 -6.36 -5.23
CA ALA A 73 11.07 -6.99 -5.83
C ALA A 73 11.22 -6.51 -7.28
N GLN A 74 12.45 -6.28 -7.71
CA GLN A 74 12.72 -5.85 -9.09
C GLN A 74 12.33 -6.92 -10.13
N TYR A 75 12.41 -8.20 -9.73
CA TYR A 75 12.08 -9.34 -10.58
C TYR A 75 10.89 -10.10 -9.96
N SER A 76 9.85 -10.35 -10.76
CA SER A 76 8.60 -10.99 -10.31
C SER A 76 8.78 -12.35 -9.64
N ASP A 77 9.86 -13.06 -9.98
CA ASP A 77 10.11 -14.43 -9.54
C ASP A 77 11.09 -14.49 -8.36
N PHE A 78 11.61 -13.34 -7.91
CA PHE A 78 12.50 -13.28 -6.76
C PHE A 78 11.76 -13.70 -5.48
N LYS A 79 12.42 -14.54 -4.69
CA LYS A 79 11.88 -15.04 -3.42
C LYS A 79 12.97 -14.96 -2.37
N TYR A 80 12.58 -14.44 -1.22
CA TYR A 80 13.39 -14.39 -0.01
C TYR A 80 12.49 -14.71 1.19
N ASP A 81 13.11 -14.99 2.32
CA ASP A 81 12.37 -15.31 3.56
C ASP A 81 11.87 -14.02 4.21
N ARG A 82 10.58 -13.72 3.98
CA ARG A 82 9.93 -12.53 4.54
C ARG A 82 9.72 -12.73 6.04
N THR A 83 10.31 -11.84 6.83
CA THR A 83 10.12 -11.80 8.29
C THR A 83 9.87 -10.37 8.74
N ILE A 84 9.10 -10.21 9.81
CA ILE A 84 8.91 -8.90 10.46
C ILE A 84 10.07 -8.53 11.40
N GLU A 85 10.95 -9.49 11.69
CA GLU A 85 11.98 -9.35 12.73
C GLU A 85 13.25 -8.66 12.21
N VAL A 86 13.51 -8.74 10.91
CA VAL A 86 14.77 -8.32 10.29
C VAL A 86 14.51 -7.64 8.95
N VAL A 87 15.17 -6.51 8.73
CA VAL A 87 15.18 -5.82 7.45
C VAL A 87 16.03 -6.61 6.44
N ALA A 88 15.51 -6.80 5.23
CA ALA A 88 16.19 -7.50 4.13
C ALA A 88 17.31 -6.64 3.50
N PHE A 89 18.33 -6.30 4.31
CA PHE A 89 19.41 -5.40 3.91
C PHE A 89 20.20 -5.89 2.71
N ASP A 90 20.54 -7.18 2.69
CA ASP A 90 21.38 -7.76 1.63
C ASP A 90 20.64 -7.73 0.28
N GLU A 91 19.34 -8.01 0.30
CA GLU A 91 18.48 -7.97 -0.88
C GLU A 91 18.25 -6.54 -1.39
N ILE A 92 18.16 -5.55 -0.50
CA ILE A 92 18.10 -4.14 -0.91
C ILE A 92 19.44 -3.69 -1.50
N LEU A 93 20.56 -4.09 -0.90
CA LEU A 93 21.91 -3.75 -1.37
C LEU A 93 22.24 -4.39 -2.72
N SER A 94 21.79 -5.62 -2.97
CA SER A 94 21.96 -6.30 -4.25
C SER A 94 21.03 -5.76 -5.35
N GLY A 95 20.00 -4.99 -4.97
CA GLY A 95 18.95 -4.51 -5.87
C GLY A 95 17.87 -5.56 -6.18
N ASP A 96 17.86 -6.69 -5.49
CA ASP A 96 16.82 -7.71 -5.63
C ASP A 96 15.49 -7.23 -5.03
N LEU A 97 15.55 -6.41 -3.97
CA LEU A 97 14.43 -5.63 -3.42
C LEU A 97 14.62 -4.15 -3.69
N GLU A 98 13.55 -3.50 -4.16
CA GLU A 98 13.53 -2.06 -4.40
C GLU A 98 13.30 -1.29 -3.10
N TYR A 99 12.43 -1.83 -2.24
CA TYR A 99 12.17 -1.29 -0.91
C TYR A 99 11.60 -2.35 0.03
N GLN A 100 11.61 -2.01 1.31
CA GLN A 100 10.84 -2.68 2.35
C GLN A 100 10.19 -1.65 3.27
N LEU A 101 8.88 -1.73 3.48
CA LEU A 101 8.11 -0.83 4.35
C LEU A 101 7.47 -1.60 5.49
N TYR A 102 7.71 -1.13 6.71
CA TYR A 102 7.01 -1.57 7.90
C TYR A 102 6.02 -0.51 8.35
N ILE A 103 4.79 -0.93 8.63
CA ILE A 103 3.78 -0.11 9.30
C ILE A 103 3.45 -0.78 10.62
N ASN A 104 3.68 -0.07 11.71
CA ASN A 104 3.32 -0.56 13.04
C ASN A 104 2.03 0.12 13.47
N PHE A 105 1.14 -0.65 14.06
CA PHE A 105 -0.14 -0.19 14.56
C PHE A 105 -0.23 -0.39 16.06
N ARG A 106 -0.97 0.49 16.72
CA ARG A 106 -1.40 0.33 18.10
C ARG A 106 -2.90 0.60 18.14
N GLU A 107 -3.66 -0.31 18.75
CA GLU A 107 -5.13 -0.19 18.81
C GLU A 107 -5.74 0.05 17.40
N GLU A 108 -5.30 -0.73 16.40
CA GLU A 108 -5.75 -0.65 14.99
C GLU A 108 -5.45 0.67 14.27
N LYS A 109 -4.54 1.48 14.83
CA LYS A 109 -4.16 2.80 14.32
C LYS A 109 -2.68 2.87 14.01
N ALA A 110 -2.33 3.33 12.81
CA ALA A 110 -0.95 3.44 12.35
C ALA A 110 -0.16 4.36 13.30
N LEU A 111 0.91 3.81 13.88
CA LEU A 111 1.75 4.46 14.88
C LEU A 111 3.11 4.84 14.30
N MET A 112 3.65 4.04 13.37
CA MET A 112 4.97 4.30 12.80
C MET A 112 5.10 3.70 11.41
N TYR A 113 5.80 4.42 10.54
CA TYR A 113 6.21 3.96 9.21
C TYR A 113 7.74 3.90 9.18
N SER A 114 8.31 2.80 8.71
CA SER A 114 9.75 2.65 8.48
C SER A 114 9.99 2.10 7.09
N TYR A 115 10.42 2.97 6.18
CA TYR A 115 10.64 2.69 4.76
C TYR A 115 12.14 2.57 4.49
N PHE A 116 12.57 1.39 4.07
CA PHE A 116 13.97 1.04 3.79
C PHE A 116 14.19 0.95 2.28
N TYR A 117 15.24 1.59 1.78
CA TYR A 117 15.55 1.65 0.34
C TYR A 117 17.04 1.85 0.09
N LEU A 118 17.48 1.54 -1.14
CA LEU A 118 18.85 1.81 -1.58
C LEU A 118 19.00 3.29 -1.96
N GLY A 119 19.87 4.00 -1.23
CA GLY A 119 20.22 5.39 -1.52
C GLY A 119 21.23 5.53 -2.65
N GLU A 120 21.35 6.75 -3.18
CA GLU A 120 22.27 7.07 -4.29
C GLU A 120 23.75 6.86 -3.93
N ASP A 121 24.08 6.86 -2.63
CA ASP A 121 25.42 6.58 -2.10
C ASP A 121 25.73 5.08 -1.96
N GLY A 122 24.82 4.22 -2.41
CA GLY A 122 24.96 2.76 -2.33
C GLY A 122 24.73 2.18 -0.93
N LYS A 123 24.16 2.97 -0.01
CA LYS A 123 23.79 2.52 1.34
C LYS A 123 22.30 2.27 1.43
N VAL A 124 21.88 1.46 2.40
CA VAL A 124 20.47 1.36 2.76
C VAL A 124 20.13 2.54 3.67
N TRP A 125 19.07 3.24 3.31
CA TRP A 125 18.49 4.35 4.05
C TRP A 125 17.16 3.97 4.66
N GLN A 126 16.84 4.58 5.79
CA GLN A 126 15.54 4.47 6.45
C GLN A 126 14.89 5.85 6.49
N TYR A 127 13.76 5.98 5.79
CA TYR A 127 12.82 7.08 6.01
C TYR A 127 11.78 6.67 7.05
N GLN A 128 11.67 7.43 8.13
CA GLN A 128 10.81 7.11 9.28
C GLN A 128 9.85 8.24 9.61
N ILE A 129 8.58 7.88 9.83
CA ILE A 129 7.55 8.76 10.39
C ILE A 129 7.05 8.12 11.70
N ASN A 130 7.08 8.88 12.80
CA ASN A 130 6.61 8.47 14.12
C ASN A 130 5.96 9.67 14.85
N PRO A 131 5.23 9.49 15.96
CA PRO A 131 4.51 10.59 16.61
C PRO A 131 5.38 11.49 17.48
N TYR A 132 6.67 11.18 17.63
CA TYR A 132 7.55 11.82 18.60
C TYR A 132 8.52 12.82 17.99
N ASN A 133 8.84 12.65 16.70
CA ASN A 133 9.85 13.44 16.00
C ASN A 133 9.34 13.83 14.61
N GLU A 134 9.94 14.88 14.04
CA GLU A 134 9.86 15.13 12.61
C GLU A 134 10.34 13.91 11.80
N PRO A 135 9.88 13.74 10.55
CA PRO A 135 10.36 12.64 9.72
C PRO A 135 11.88 12.60 9.63
N LEU A 136 12.44 11.41 9.80
CA LEU A 136 13.88 11.17 9.77
C LEU A 136 14.26 10.44 8.49
N ASP A 137 15.43 10.76 7.95
CA ASP A 137 16.03 10.06 6.83
C ASP A 137 17.50 9.77 7.16
N ILE A 138 17.82 8.51 7.43
CA ILE A 138 19.12 8.12 7.99
C ILE A 138 19.72 6.90 7.26
N PRO A 139 21.04 6.89 7.01
CA PRO A 139 21.70 5.69 6.52
C PRO A 139 21.77 4.65 7.64
N VAL A 140 21.40 3.42 7.33
CA VAL A 140 21.31 2.29 8.29
C VAL A 140 22.22 1.11 7.92
N SER A 141 22.93 1.19 6.79
CA SER A 141 24.03 0.28 6.45
C SER A 141 25.40 0.98 6.58
N ASN A 142 26.45 0.19 6.84
CA ASN A 142 27.83 0.67 6.98
C ASN A 142 28.49 0.94 5.63
#